data_AF-A0A3B9AMA1-F1
#
_entry.id   AF-A0A3B9AMA1-F1
#
_cell.length_a   1.000
_cell.length_b   1.000
_cell.length_c   1.000
_cell.angle_alpha   90.00
_cell.angle_beta   90.00
_cell.angle_gamma   90.00
#
_symmetry.space_group_name_H-M   'P 1'
#
loop_
_entity.id
_entity.type
_entity.pdbx_description
1 polymer ?
#
loop_
_entity_poly.entity_id
_entity_poly.type
_entity_poly.pdbx_seq_one_letter_code
_entity_poly.pdbx_strand_id
1 'polypeptide(L)' 'MTYDNNTPWPSAADGWGPSLELRADSLDPNLPESWFPGCIGGSPGAAYAPCTEVIQISEINYAS' A
#
# COMPACT_ATOMS: atom_id res chain seq x y z
N MET A 1 -16.66 0.86 -11.47
CA MET A 1 -15.45 0.71 -10.66
C MET A 1 -15.00 -0.73 -10.72
N THR A 2 -13.86 -0.96 -11.37
CA THR A 2 -13.34 -2.31 -11.60
C THR A 2 -11.91 -2.32 -11.09
N TYR A 3 -11.70 -3.01 -9.98
CA TYR A 3 -10.37 -3.22 -9.39
C TYR A 3 -9.81 -4.53 -9.94
N ASP A 4 -8.53 -4.56 -10.28
CA ASP A 4 -7.87 -5.73 -10.82
C ASP A 4 -6.51 -5.93 -10.12
N ASN A 5 -6.01 -7.15 -10.10
CA ASN A 5 -4.67 -7.48 -9.62
C ASN A 5 -3.61 -7.31 -10.73
N ASN A 6 -4.04 -6.98 -11.93
CA ASN A 6 -3.14 -6.78 -13.06
C ASN A 6 -2.73 -5.31 -13.22
N THR A 7 -1.64 -5.10 -13.96
CA THR A 7 -1.25 -3.76 -14.40
C THR A 7 -2.44 -3.02 -15.02
N PRO A 8 -2.65 -1.72 -14.69
CA PRO A 8 -1.70 -0.78 -14.08
C PRO A 8 -1.86 -0.58 -12.56
N TRP A 9 -2.65 -1.40 -11.87
CA TRP A 9 -2.82 -1.26 -10.42
C TRP A 9 -1.51 -1.51 -9.66
N PRO A 10 -1.22 -0.79 -8.56
CA PRO A 10 -0.02 -1.01 -7.76
C PRO A 10 0.05 -2.41 -7.16
N SER A 11 0.92 -3.27 -7.71
CA SER A 11 1.12 -4.64 -7.24
C SER A 11 1.71 -4.75 -5.82
N ALA A 12 2.29 -3.67 -5.30
CA ALA A 12 2.76 -3.65 -3.92
C ALA A 12 1.62 -3.84 -2.91
N ALA A 13 0.39 -3.48 -3.27
CA ALA A 13 -0.79 -3.75 -2.43
C ALA A 13 -1.26 -5.21 -2.51
N ASP A 14 -0.70 -6.03 -3.41
CA ASP A 14 -1.04 -7.45 -3.58
C ASP A 14 -0.23 -8.33 -2.62
N GLY A 15 -0.62 -8.32 -1.34
CA GLY A 15 -0.15 -9.31 -0.35
C GLY A 15 1.19 -9.01 0.34
N TRP A 16 1.86 -7.90 0.02
CA TRP A 16 3.14 -7.51 0.66
C TRP A 16 2.97 -6.69 1.95
N GLY A 17 1.74 -6.45 2.38
CA GLY A 17 1.44 -5.71 3.62
C GLY A 17 0.85 -4.30 3.45
N PRO A 18 1.19 -3.49 2.42
CA PRO A 18 0.60 -2.17 2.29
C PRO A 18 -0.80 -2.21 1.67
N SER A 19 -1.67 -1.28 2.10
CA SER A 19 -2.99 -1.11 1.50
C SER A 19 -2.96 -0.15 0.32
N LEU A 20 -3.92 -0.30 -0.59
CA LEU A 20 -4.14 0.65 -1.67
C LEU A 20 -4.78 1.94 -1.11
N GLU A 21 -4.12 3.08 -1.29
CA GLU A 21 -4.60 4.38 -0.79
C GLU A 21 -4.75 5.39 -1.93
N LEU A 22 -5.76 6.26 -1.82
CA LEU A 22 -6.05 7.28 -2.83
C LEU A 22 -5.13 8.49 -2.62
N ARG A 23 -4.51 8.97 -3.70
CA ARG A 23 -3.55 10.10 -3.63
C ARG A 23 -4.21 11.41 -3.16
N ALA A 24 -5.45 11.65 -3.60
CA ALA A 24 -6.25 12.81 -3.22
C ALA A 24 -7.72 12.51 -3.44
N ASP A 25 -8.58 13.06 -2.59
CA ASP A 25 -10.05 12.95 -2.65
C ASP A 25 -10.66 13.51 -3.94
N SER A 26 -9.95 14.42 -4.62
CA SER A 26 -10.37 15.01 -5.89
C SER A 26 -10.10 14.14 -7.12
N LEU A 27 -9.40 13.01 -6.99
CA LEU A 27 -9.02 12.14 -8.13
C LEU A 27 -10.07 11.07 -8.40
N ASP A 28 -10.15 10.62 -9.65
CA ASP A 28 -11.10 9.57 -10.04
C ASP A 28 -10.67 8.20 -9.45
N PRO A 29 -11.44 7.62 -8.52
CA PRO A 29 -11.12 6.32 -7.92
C PRO A 29 -11.17 5.14 -8.90
N ASN A 30 -11.70 5.33 -10.12
CA ASN A 30 -11.69 4.30 -11.15
C ASN A 30 -10.38 4.22 -11.94
N LEU A 31 -9.49 5.21 -11.80
CA LEU A 31 -8.21 5.26 -12.50
C LEU A 31 -7.09 4.68 -11.62
N PRO A 32 -6.32 3.68 -12.10
CA PRO A 32 -5.22 3.09 -11.34
C PRO A 32 -4.16 4.13 -10.92
N GLU A 33 -3.95 5.18 -11.71
CA GLU A 33 -2.97 6.24 -11.41
C GLU A 33 -3.36 7.09 -10.18
N SER A 34 -4.64 7.11 -9.82
CA SER A 34 -5.15 7.80 -8.62
C SER A 34 -4.73 7.11 -7.33
N TRP A 35 -4.22 5.88 -7.41
CA TRP A 35 -3.87 5.05 -6.28
C TRP A 35 -2.37 4.85 -6.15
N PHE A 36 -1.94 4.54 -4.94
CA PHE A 36 -0.58 4.19 -4.63
C PHE A 36 -0.55 3.20 -3.47
N PRO A 37 0.54 2.44 -3.29
CA PRO A 37 0.70 1.62 -2.10
C PRO A 37 1.02 2.54 -0.93
N GLY A 38 0.17 2.49 0.10
CA GLY A 38 0.40 3.19 1.36
C GLY A 38 1.44 2.46 2.20
N CYS A 39 1.19 2.40 3.50
CA CYS A 39 2.12 1.78 4.45
C CYS A 39 1.68 0.39 4.87
N ILE A 40 2.58 -0.37 5.51
CA ILE A 40 2.22 -1.66 6.09
C ILE A 40 1.11 -1.45 7.12
N GLY A 41 -0.02 -2.12 6.92
CA GLY A 41 -1.21 -1.98 7.78
C GLY A 41 -2.15 -0.81 7.43
N GLY A 42 -1.76 0.08 6.51
CA GLY A 42 -2.62 1.14 5.96
C GLY A 42 -3.04 2.23 6.97
N SER A 43 -4.08 2.98 6.60
CA SER A 43 -4.64 4.09 7.37
C SER A 43 -6.14 3.91 7.73
N PRO A 44 -6.57 2.78 8.35
CA PRO A 44 -7.99 2.55 8.62
C PRO A 44 -8.59 3.63 9.53
N GLY A 45 -9.63 4.31 9.03
CA GLY A 45 -10.35 5.35 9.77
C GLY A 45 -9.66 6.72 9.83
N ALA A 46 -8.54 6.89 9.11
CA ALA A 46 -7.82 8.16 9.03
C ALA A 46 -7.36 8.44 7.58
N ALA A 47 -6.91 9.67 7.32
CA ALA A 47 -6.21 9.98 6.08
C ALA A 47 -4.80 9.37 6.09
N TYR A 48 -4.24 9.11 4.90
CA TYR A 48 -2.85 8.70 4.74
C TYR A 48 -1.90 9.63 5.51
N ALA A 49 -0.93 9.04 6.20
CA ALA A 49 0.21 9.74 6.77
C ALA A 49 1.50 9.04 6.33
N PRO A 50 2.59 9.79 6.04
CA PRO A 50 3.88 9.17 5.70
C PRO A 50 4.36 8.27 6.83
N CYS A 51 4.68 7.02 6.50
CA CYS A 51 5.08 6.08 7.53
C CYS A 51 6.55 6.21 7.89
N THR A 52 6.78 6.16 9.20
CA THR A 52 8.13 6.00 9.75
C THR A 52 8.35 4.51 9.96
N GLU A 53 8.57 3.79 8.85
CA GLU A 53 8.88 2.35 8.86
C GLU A 53 10.31 2.18 9.40
N VAL A 54 10.45 1.96 10.71
CA VAL A 54 11.74 1.55 11.27
C VAL A 54 11.94 0.09 10.88
N ILE A 55 13.06 -0.24 10.24
CA ILE A 55 13.41 -1.63 9.92
C ILE A 55 13.43 -2.42 11.23
N GLN A 56 12.39 -3.23 11.44
CA GLN A 56 12.23 -4.11 12.58
C GLN A 56 12.68 -5.51 12.14
N ILE A 57 13.90 -5.90 12.53
CA ILE A 57 14.38 -7.26 12.33
C ILE A 57 13.96 -8.07 13.55
N SER A 58 12.85 -8.81 13.43
CA SER A 58 12.37 -9.69 14.51
C SER A 58 13.12 -11.00 14.57
N GLU A 59 13.68 -11.46 13.46
CA GLU A 59 14.42 -12.71 13.38
C GLU A 59 15.49 -12.66 12.29
N ILE A 60 16.67 -13.20 12.60
CA ILE A 60 17.73 -13.46 11.64
C ILE A 60 17.96 -14.97 11.65
N ASN A 61 17.67 -15.64 10.54
CA ASN A 61 18.08 -17.03 10.36
C ASN A 61 19.54 -17.07 9.93
N TYR A 62 20.43 -17.29 10.90
CA TYR A 62 21.82 -17.64 10.60
C TYR A 62 21.86 -19.13 10.27
N ALA A 63 22.32 -19.47 9.06
CA ALA A 63 22.51 -20.85 8.66
C ALA A 63 23.47 -21.56 9.65
N SER A 64 23.03 -22.71 10.19
CA SER A 64 23.85 -23.65 10.96
C SER A 64 24.52 -24.67 10.05
#